data_AF-A0AAD8PRM5-F1
#
_entry.id   AF-A0AAD8PRM5-F1
#
_cell.length_a   1.000
_cell.length_b   1.000
_cell.length_c   1.000
_cell.angle_alpha   90.00
_cell.angle_beta   90.00
_cell.angle_gamma   90.00
#
_symmetry.space_group_name_H-M   'P 1'
#
loop_
_entity.id
_entity.type
_entity.pdbx_description
1 polymer ?
#
loop_
_entity_poly.entity_id
_entity_poly.type
_entity_poly.pdbx_seq_one_letter_code
_entity_poly.pdbx_strand_id
1 'polypeptide(L)'
;MPVEPPTAEEWEKHRKLIADLYTRRTLKVIRAHLKDVHGFNATETHGQTPPGFPSALKPPLASPYPIDTGVDSRSTTYVGTPGPASFPPTPVSTLGYRSPTVYESEDINVDPDVLCIEIVNIAISILSRLVQERPVGTGFEGCTPTEDHITIYRTLQEDLKHESYIRGCLVNNTSAAPTSSLGERVKDLLKSYHPAMPIGLLSAVNQCMDHNTIQELVFCLTSSSAAVLPRDDDFIHLAHRLRRLLAITSFEKFQQFMEQICQSLESEVVKVLGRRSLVTIYLMFLLSAKKAKRERKPDNKILTMALESMAHVQHAYQDDPKLIMQFSLFITGYCALAGPEGKFDRGVLDMAEDCCDRAEKYLIKLESTDGSKQADIRDAKSHYGKSCSLLADCRYAQGNESYVEHREELHRSSRRLLMLAIACHVDCSLGTMAQFERHKQKLERWCHDANDTPRLQQLKVVENLITEYKQRPKDGPLVPRLPVLQLIEGTTENASPRLGDGGGFLNRQLVATKITP
;
A
#
# COMPACT_ATOMS: atom_id res chain seq x y z
N MET A 1 -38.83 -21.77 25.60
CA MET A 1 -37.71 -22.64 26.00
C MET A 1 -36.42 -22.04 25.48
N PRO A 2 -35.34 -21.98 26.27
CA PRO A 2 -34.04 -21.53 25.76
C PRO A 2 -33.57 -22.50 24.68
N VAL A 3 -33.18 -21.97 23.52
CA VAL A 3 -32.70 -22.73 22.37
C VAL A 3 -31.23 -23.06 22.62
N GLU A 4 -30.90 -24.35 22.68
CA GLU A 4 -29.51 -24.79 22.85
C GLU A 4 -28.69 -24.45 21.60
N PRO A 5 -27.44 -23.96 21.76
CA PRO A 5 -26.55 -23.71 20.64
C PRO A 5 -26.14 -25.03 19.97
N PRO A 6 -25.84 -25.02 18.65
CA PRO A 6 -25.51 -26.25 17.94
C PRO A 6 -24.18 -26.85 18.42
N THR A 7 -24.14 -28.17 18.51
CA THR A 7 -22.94 -28.93 18.86
C THR A 7 -21.89 -28.91 17.74
N ALA A 8 -20.62 -29.18 18.07
CA ALA A 8 -19.52 -29.19 17.08
C ALA A 8 -19.74 -30.22 15.95
N GLU A 9 -20.39 -31.35 16.26
CA GLU A 9 -20.73 -32.38 15.28
C GLU A 9 -21.83 -31.90 14.31
N GLU A 10 -22.80 -31.13 14.80
CA GLU A 10 -23.83 -30.52 13.96
C GLU A 10 -23.27 -29.42 13.05
N TRP A 11 -22.27 -28.67 13.54
CA TRP A 11 -21.52 -27.72 12.72
C TRP A 11 -20.77 -28.40 11.58
N GLU A 12 -20.05 -29.49 11.86
CA GLU A 12 -19.29 -30.20 10.83
C GLU A 12 -20.22 -30.84 9.79
N LYS A 13 -21.37 -31.38 10.22
CA LYS A 13 -22.38 -31.95 9.31
C LYS A 13 -22.90 -30.93 8.29
N HIS A 14 -23.08 -29.67 8.69
CA HIS A 14 -23.60 -28.62 7.81
C HIS A 14 -22.50 -27.77 7.16
N ARG A 15 -21.23 -27.99 7.49
CA ARG A 15 -20.09 -27.17 7.02
C ARG A 15 -20.01 -26.99 5.51
N LYS A 16 -20.23 -28.07 4.73
CA LYS A 16 -20.22 -28.00 3.25
C LYS A 16 -21.37 -27.16 2.70
N LEU A 17 -22.57 -27.32 3.26
CA LEU A 17 -23.75 -26.55 2.89
C LEU A 17 -23.59 -25.08 3.27
N ILE A 18 -23.07 -24.81 4.46
CA ILE A 18 -22.77 -23.45 4.92
C ILE A 18 -21.74 -22.82 3.98
N ALA A 19 -20.62 -23.48 3.70
CA ALA A 19 -19.60 -22.98 2.78
C ALA A 19 -20.16 -22.67 1.38
N ASP A 20 -21.03 -23.52 0.83
CA ASP A 20 -21.68 -23.27 -0.46
C ASP A 20 -22.66 -22.09 -0.40
N LEU A 21 -23.50 -22.01 0.63
CA LEU A 21 -24.44 -20.90 0.81
C LEU A 21 -23.74 -19.55 0.99
N TYR A 22 -22.58 -19.51 1.65
CA TYR A 22 -21.74 -18.31 1.79
C TYR A 22 -21.21 -17.78 0.46
N THR A 23 -21.16 -18.61 -0.59
CA THR A 23 -20.75 -18.13 -1.92
C THR A 23 -21.84 -17.29 -2.59
N ARG A 24 -23.12 -17.44 -2.19
CA ARG A 24 -24.28 -16.91 -2.91
C ARG A 24 -25.23 -16.03 -2.09
N ARG A 25 -25.19 -16.08 -0.75
CA ARG A 25 -26.18 -15.42 0.12
C ARG A 25 -25.52 -14.67 1.28
N THR A 26 -26.24 -13.71 1.87
CA THR A 26 -25.76 -12.96 3.04
C THR A 26 -25.93 -13.78 4.32
N LEU A 27 -25.06 -13.53 5.31
CA LEU A 27 -25.08 -14.15 6.64
C LEU A 27 -26.47 -14.22 7.29
N LYS A 28 -27.24 -13.13 7.21
CA LYS A 28 -28.60 -13.05 7.76
C LYS A 28 -29.56 -14.03 7.07
N VAL A 29 -29.47 -14.14 5.74
CA VAL A 29 -30.30 -15.05 4.93
C VAL A 29 -29.87 -16.50 5.14
N ILE A 30 -28.57 -16.75 5.31
CA ILE A 30 -28.05 -18.10 5.61
C ILE A 30 -28.53 -18.56 6.99
N ARG A 31 -28.47 -17.71 8.02
CA ARG A 31 -28.98 -18.03 9.37
C ARG A 31 -30.48 -18.34 9.35
N ALA A 32 -31.27 -17.53 8.63
CA ALA A 32 -32.70 -17.80 8.46
C ALA A 32 -32.94 -19.12 7.73
N HIS A 33 -32.23 -19.36 6.61
CA HIS A 33 -32.36 -20.60 5.85
C HIS A 33 -31.97 -21.85 6.64
N LEU A 34 -30.88 -21.80 7.41
CA LEU A 34 -30.45 -22.90 8.27
C LEU A 34 -31.45 -23.17 9.39
N LYS A 35 -32.04 -22.12 9.98
CA LYS A 35 -33.07 -22.25 11.00
C LYS A 35 -34.38 -22.82 10.43
N ASP A 36 -34.85 -22.26 9.32
CA ASP A 36 -36.18 -22.54 8.77
C ASP A 36 -36.23 -23.89 8.03
N VAL A 37 -35.13 -24.29 7.39
CA VAL A 37 -35.06 -25.53 6.58
C VAL A 37 -34.40 -26.68 7.34
N HIS A 38 -33.39 -26.38 8.16
CA HIS A 38 -32.58 -27.41 8.83
C HIS A 38 -32.73 -27.41 10.35
N GLY A 39 -33.58 -26.55 10.92
CA GLY A 39 -33.75 -26.43 12.37
C GLY A 39 -32.50 -25.91 13.09
N PHE A 40 -31.49 -25.45 12.35
CA PHE A 40 -30.15 -25.16 12.85
C PHE A 40 -30.02 -23.69 13.28
N ASN A 41 -29.98 -23.47 14.59
CA ASN A 41 -29.88 -22.13 15.18
C ASN A 41 -28.42 -21.68 15.30
N ALA A 42 -27.85 -21.19 14.20
CA ALA A 42 -26.51 -20.60 14.15
C ALA A 42 -26.43 -19.27 14.94
N THR A 43 -26.28 -19.34 16.26
CA THR A 43 -25.99 -18.18 17.12
C THR A 43 -24.49 -17.91 17.18
N GLU A 44 -24.11 -16.65 17.34
CA GLU A 44 -22.71 -16.28 17.63
C GLU A 44 -22.35 -16.76 19.02
N THR A 45 -21.33 -17.62 19.12
CA THR A 45 -20.68 -17.94 20.39
C THR A 45 -19.96 -16.70 20.91
N HIS A 46 -20.57 -15.98 21.85
CA HIS A 46 -19.82 -15.14 22.76
C HIS A 46 -19.10 -16.04 23.77
N GLY A 47 -17.82 -16.33 23.52
CA GLY A 47 -16.93 -16.91 24.54
C GLY A 47 -15.85 -17.83 24.00
N GLN A 48 -14.61 -17.46 24.33
CA GLN A 48 -13.36 -18.23 24.34
C GLN A 48 -12.50 -18.21 23.06
N THR A 49 -11.43 -17.44 23.21
CA THR A 49 -10.19 -17.36 22.43
C THR A 49 -9.73 -18.72 21.88
N PRO A 50 -9.50 -18.87 20.56
CA PRO A 50 -8.68 -19.94 20.04
C PRO A 50 -7.19 -19.64 20.33
N PRO A 51 -6.36 -20.64 20.64
CA PRO A 51 -4.93 -20.44 20.92
C PRO A 51 -4.21 -19.92 19.67
N GLY A 52 -3.33 -18.94 19.89
CA GLY A 52 -2.57 -18.26 18.84
C GLY A 52 -1.59 -19.17 18.11
N PHE A 53 -1.41 -18.90 16.82
CA PHE A 53 -0.27 -19.38 16.05
C PHE A 53 1.02 -18.74 16.58
N PRO A 54 2.08 -19.52 16.85
CA PRO A 54 3.40 -18.97 17.16
C PRO A 54 4.14 -18.61 15.87
N SER A 55 4.40 -17.32 15.67
CA SER A 55 5.52 -16.85 14.88
C SER A 55 6.81 -17.06 15.68
N ALA A 56 7.68 -17.96 15.22
CA ALA A 56 9.13 -17.84 15.36
C ALA A 56 9.81 -18.98 14.59
N LEU A 57 10.41 -18.62 13.46
CA LEU A 57 11.59 -19.32 12.95
C LEU A 57 12.66 -19.35 14.06
N LYS A 58 13.14 -20.53 14.43
CA LYS A 58 14.47 -20.70 15.04
C LYS A 58 15.18 -21.93 14.45
N PRO A 59 16.52 -21.90 14.44
CA PRO A 59 17.41 -22.42 13.38
C PRO A 59 17.77 -23.92 13.54
N PRO A 60 18.47 -24.55 12.58
CA PRO A 60 18.52 -26.00 12.49
C PRO A 60 19.65 -26.65 13.30
N LEU A 61 19.47 -27.97 13.48
CA LEU A 61 20.35 -29.03 13.98
C LEU A 61 20.58 -29.15 15.49
N ALA A 62 20.02 -30.21 16.06
CA ALA A 62 20.79 -31.16 16.86
C ALA A 62 20.24 -32.59 16.74
N SER A 63 21.20 -33.51 16.64
CA SER A 63 21.16 -34.97 16.49
C SER A 63 20.33 -35.72 17.56
N PRO A 64 19.94 -37.00 17.34
CA PRO A 64 18.95 -37.71 18.13
C PRO A 64 19.59 -38.55 19.25
N TYR A 65 19.44 -38.16 20.52
CA TYR A 65 19.47 -39.07 21.67
C TYR A 65 18.57 -38.52 22.81
N PRO A 66 17.96 -39.37 23.66
CA PRO A 66 16.77 -39.03 24.43
C PRO A 66 17.05 -38.64 25.90
N ILE A 67 16.17 -37.79 26.42
CA ILE A 67 15.61 -37.78 27.79
C ILE A 67 16.59 -37.42 28.94
N ASP A 68 16.30 -36.34 29.68
CA ASP A 68 15.83 -36.53 31.07
C ASP A 68 15.13 -35.33 31.70
N THR A 69 14.19 -35.67 32.56
CA THR A 69 13.16 -34.89 33.25
C THR A 69 13.69 -34.04 34.41
N GLY A 70 13.00 -32.93 34.76
CA GLY A 70 12.84 -32.58 36.18
C GLY A 70 12.76 -31.10 36.61
N VAL A 71 11.56 -30.72 37.07
CA VAL A 71 11.27 -29.96 38.31
C VAL A 71 11.54 -28.44 38.39
N ASP A 72 10.43 -27.69 38.29
CA ASP A 72 9.88 -26.65 39.19
C ASP A 72 10.73 -25.66 40.05
N SER A 73 10.17 -24.43 40.08
CA SER A 73 10.00 -23.49 41.21
C SER A 73 10.93 -22.27 41.40
N ARG A 74 10.29 -21.09 41.19
CA ARG A 74 10.18 -19.89 42.05
C ARG A 74 11.41 -19.31 42.80
N SER A 75 11.54 -17.98 42.61
CA SER A 75 11.82 -16.93 43.62
C SER A 75 13.25 -16.59 44.09
N THR A 76 13.55 -15.30 43.91
CA THR A 76 14.15 -14.31 44.85
C THR A 76 15.65 -14.30 45.19
N THR A 77 16.20 -13.07 45.05
CA THR A 77 17.23 -12.36 45.85
C THR A 77 18.71 -12.75 45.82
N TYR A 78 19.49 -11.82 45.24
CA TYR A 78 20.76 -11.21 45.64
C TYR A 78 21.70 -11.86 46.70
N VAL A 79 23.00 -11.82 46.36
CA VAL A 79 24.24 -11.53 47.15
C VAL A 79 25.32 -12.60 46.97
N GLY A 80 26.50 -12.19 46.47
CA GLY A 80 27.74 -12.96 46.61
C GLY A 80 28.88 -12.54 45.67
N THR A 81 29.67 -11.54 46.06
CA THR A 81 31.07 -11.34 45.61
C THR A 81 31.96 -11.38 46.86
N PRO A 82 33.16 -11.99 46.82
CA PRO A 82 34.40 -11.26 46.45
C PRO A 82 35.45 -12.12 45.70
N GLY A 83 36.05 -11.70 44.57
CA GLY A 83 37.33 -10.95 44.44
C GLY A 83 38.49 -11.89 43.97
N PRO A 84 39.72 -11.44 43.66
CA PRO A 84 40.21 -10.27 42.91
C PRO A 84 41.33 -10.62 41.88
N ALA A 85 41.38 -9.99 40.69
CA ALA A 85 42.63 -9.82 39.90
C ALA A 85 42.46 -8.84 38.72
N SER A 86 42.85 -7.59 38.96
CA SER A 86 43.57 -6.66 38.08
C SER A 86 43.44 -6.76 36.54
N PHE A 87 42.79 -5.76 35.93
CA PHE A 87 43.24 -5.12 34.69
C PHE A 87 43.12 -3.58 34.81
N PRO A 88 43.96 -2.79 34.11
CA PRO A 88 44.25 -1.38 34.41
C PRO A 88 43.22 -0.36 33.86
N PRO A 89 43.30 0.93 34.26
CA PRO A 89 42.22 1.90 34.13
C PRO A 89 42.36 2.82 32.91
N THR A 90 41.24 3.15 32.23
CA THR A 90 41.04 4.39 31.44
C THR A 90 39.66 4.43 30.79
N PRO A 91 39.06 5.61 30.51
CA PRO A 91 38.80 6.75 31.39
C PRO A 91 37.28 7.13 31.39
N VAL A 92 36.94 8.11 32.21
CA VAL A 92 35.59 8.63 32.45
C VAL A 92 34.95 9.22 31.18
N SER A 93 33.86 8.62 30.70
CA SER A 93 32.80 9.33 29.97
C SER A 93 31.45 9.02 30.60
N THR A 94 31.16 9.71 31.69
CA THR A 94 29.78 9.87 32.20
C THR A 94 28.98 10.68 31.17
N LEU A 95 28.34 9.98 30.24
CA LEU A 95 27.14 10.46 29.54
C LEU A 95 26.05 9.44 29.86
N GLY A 96 25.13 9.85 30.71
CA GLY A 96 24.25 8.99 31.49
C GLY A 96 23.36 8.09 30.62
N TYR A 97 23.48 6.78 30.85
CA TYR A 97 22.38 5.85 30.63
C TYR A 97 21.23 6.24 31.57
N ARG A 98 20.16 6.80 31.01
CA ARG A 98 18.89 7.03 31.71
C ARG A 98 17.91 5.91 31.35
N SER A 99 17.34 5.28 32.37
CA SER A 99 16.27 4.28 32.22
C SER A 99 15.00 4.88 31.57
N PRO A 100 14.27 4.15 30.73
CA PRO A 100 13.25 4.70 29.83
C PRO A 100 11.84 4.74 30.45
N THR A 101 11.65 5.37 31.61
CA THR A 101 10.32 5.43 32.26
C THR A 101 9.82 6.81 32.67
N VAL A 102 10.56 7.89 32.43
CA VAL A 102 10.07 9.26 32.66
C VAL A 102 10.57 10.16 31.54
N TYR A 103 9.68 10.51 30.60
CA TYR A 103 9.94 11.54 29.59
C TYR A 103 9.89 12.90 30.28
N GLU A 104 11.05 13.42 30.69
CA GLU A 104 11.18 14.82 31.14
C GLU A 104 10.97 15.78 29.96
N SER A 105 10.14 16.79 30.18
CA SER A 105 9.71 17.78 29.20
C SER A 105 10.68 18.97 29.04
N GLU A 106 11.97 18.81 29.39
CA GLU A 106 12.89 19.95 29.49
C GLU A 106 14.21 19.72 28.76
N ASP A 107 14.18 19.78 27.43
CA ASP A 107 15.33 20.24 26.63
C ASP A 107 14.87 21.43 25.80
N ILE A 108 14.86 22.62 26.42
CA ILE A 108 14.26 23.85 25.87
C ILE A 108 15.09 24.47 24.73
N ASN A 109 16.34 24.03 24.53
CA ASN A 109 17.24 24.51 23.46
C ASN A 109 17.88 23.36 22.67
N VAL A 110 17.08 22.52 22.00
CA VAL A 110 17.63 21.59 21.00
C VAL A 110 17.66 22.30 19.65
N ASP A 111 18.85 22.35 19.05
CA ASP A 111 19.06 22.88 17.70
C ASP A 111 18.23 22.05 16.67
N PRO A 112 17.38 22.69 15.85
CA PRO A 112 16.64 22.01 14.78
C PRO A 112 17.52 21.18 13.83
N ASP A 113 18.76 21.61 13.56
CA ASP A 113 19.69 20.88 12.70
C ASP A 113 20.10 19.54 13.34
N VAL A 114 20.33 19.53 14.66
CA VAL A 114 20.62 18.31 15.42
C VAL A 114 19.43 17.35 15.37
N LEU A 115 18.20 17.85 15.52
CA LEU A 115 16.99 17.03 15.40
C LEU A 115 16.86 16.41 14.01
N CYS A 116 17.22 17.13 12.94
CA CYS A 116 17.18 16.60 11.58
C CYS A 116 18.15 15.42 11.42
N ILE A 117 19.37 15.54 11.95
CA ILE A 117 20.37 14.47 11.94
C ILE A 117 19.88 13.26 12.73
N GLU A 118 19.32 13.46 13.92
CA GLU A 118 18.75 12.38 14.73
C GLU A 118 17.60 11.67 14.02
N ILE A 119 16.68 12.41 13.38
CA ILE A 119 15.56 11.84 12.60
C ILE A 119 16.10 10.95 11.48
N VAL A 120 17.10 11.42 10.73
CA VAL A 120 17.74 10.64 9.65
C VAL A 120 18.37 9.37 10.22
N ASN A 121 19.19 9.49 11.27
CA ASN A 121 19.90 8.36 11.87
C ASN A 121 18.94 7.29 12.43
N ILE A 122 17.86 7.69 13.09
CA ILE A 122 16.86 6.77 13.61
C ILE A 122 16.12 6.07 12.46
N ALA A 123 15.68 6.80 11.44
CA ALA A 123 15.01 6.21 10.28
C ALA A 123 15.91 5.19 9.55
N ILE A 124 17.20 5.47 9.45
CA ILE A 124 18.20 4.58 8.85
C ILE A 124 18.51 3.37 9.76
N SER A 125 18.60 3.57 11.07
CA SER A 125 18.73 2.47 12.04
C SER A 125 17.58 1.48 11.89
N ILE A 126 16.34 1.99 11.83
CA ILE A 126 15.16 1.15 11.59
C ILE A 126 15.28 0.44 10.23
N LEU A 127 15.60 1.15 9.15
CA LEU A 127 15.69 0.56 7.81
C LEU A 127 16.73 -0.57 7.73
N SER A 128 17.85 -0.43 8.45
CA SER A 128 18.92 -1.44 8.47
C SER A 128 18.45 -2.81 8.96
N ARG A 129 17.33 -2.85 9.71
CA ARG A 129 16.71 -4.10 10.17
C ARG A 129 16.14 -4.95 9.03
N LEU A 130 15.98 -4.42 7.82
CA LEU A 130 15.66 -5.21 6.63
C LEU A 130 16.81 -6.12 6.18
N VAL A 131 18.01 -5.91 6.72
CA VAL A 131 19.25 -6.44 6.17
C VAL A 131 20.12 -7.11 7.26
N GLN A 132 19.48 -7.60 8.34
CA GLN A 132 20.13 -8.03 9.60
C GLN A 132 21.19 -9.14 9.46
N GLU A 133 21.27 -9.86 8.35
CA GLU A 133 22.20 -10.98 8.15
C GLU A 133 23.48 -10.62 7.36
N ARG A 134 23.74 -9.34 7.06
CA ARG A 134 24.95 -8.97 6.29
C ARG A 134 26.21 -8.86 7.18
N PRO A 135 27.33 -9.49 6.79
CA PRO A 135 28.57 -9.48 7.56
C PRO A 135 29.14 -8.06 7.69
N VAL A 136 29.59 -7.74 8.91
CA VAL A 136 30.25 -6.46 9.24
C VAL A 136 31.56 -6.37 8.45
N GLY A 137 31.71 -5.32 7.62
CA GLY A 137 33.01 -4.93 7.05
C GLY A 137 33.15 -4.91 5.52
N THR A 138 32.17 -5.37 4.74
CA THR A 138 32.20 -5.20 3.28
C THR A 138 31.50 -3.91 2.86
N GLY A 139 32.19 -3.06 2.10
CA GLY A 139 31.66 -1.78 1.60
C GLY A 139 30.30 -1.91 0.92
N PHE A 140 29.41 -0.97 1.26
CA PHE A 140 27.99 -0.90 0.90
C PHE A 140 27.68 -0.91 -0.61
N GLU A 141 28.65 -0.66 -1.48
CA GLU A 141 28.43 -0.43 -2.92
C GLU A 141 28.50 -1.71 -3.78
N GLY A 142 29.05 -2.81 -3.24
CA GLY A 142 29.37 -4.02 -4.01
C GLY A 142 28.41 -5.20 -3.87
N CYS A 143 27.53 -5.20 -2.87
CA CYS A 143 26.68 -6.36 -2.60
C CYS A 143 25.51 -6.42 -3.58
N THR A 144 25.48 -7.49 -4.39
CA THR A 144 24.31 -7.90 -5.16
C THR A 144 23.14 -8.19 -4.21
N PRO A 145 21.92 -7.70 -4.48
CA PRO A 145 20.77 -8.01 -3.64
C PRO A 145 20.58 -9.53 -3.66
N THR A 146 20.53 -10.15 -2.48
CA THR A 146 20.13 -11.55 -2.32
C THR A 146 18.68 -11.71 -2.78
N GLU A 147 18.27 -12.92 -3.12
CA GLU A 147 16.88 -13.25 -3.51
C GLU A 147 15.83 -12.75 -2.48
N ASP A 148 16.25 -12.49 -1.24
CA ASP A 148 15.44 -11.94 -0.15
C ASP A 148 14.80 -10.58 -0.47
N HIS A 149 15.38 -9.77 -1.36
CA HIS A 149 14.88 -8.42 -1.64
C HIS A 149 13.51 -8.40 -2.32
N ILE A 150 13.12 -9.47 -3.03
CA ILE A 150 11.77 -9.58 -3.59
C ILE A 150 10.77 -10.01 -2.55
N THR A 151 11.15 -10.90 -1.65
CA THR A 151 10.31 -11.23 -0.49
C THR A 151 10.06 -9.97 0.32
N ILE A 152 11.10 -9.17 0.59
CA ILE A 152 10.98 -7.88 1.29
C ILE A 152 10.13 -6.89 0.48
N TYR A 153 10.27 -6.83 -0.85
CA TYR A 153 9.44 -5.96 -1.68
C TYR A 153 7.96 -6.40 -1.72
N ARG A 154 7.70 -7.71 -1.72
CA ARG A 154 6.33 -8.27 -1.70
C ARG A 154 5.65 -8.02 -0.35
N THR A 155 6.36 -8.24 0.77
CA THR A 155 5.85 -7.89 2.11
C THR A 155 5.63 -6.39 2.23
N LEU A 156 6.50 -5.57 1.64
CA LEU A 156 6.35 -4.11 1.63
C LEU A 156 5.02 -3.67 1.01
N GLN A 157 4.53 -4.28 -0.07
CA GLN A 157 3.24 -3.90 -0.66
C GLN A 157 2.05 -4.27 0.23
N GLU A 158 2.11 -5.42 0.92
CA GLU A 158 1.03 -5.88 1.81
C GLU A 158 1.01 -5.12 3.14
N ASP A 159 2.20 -4.85 3.70
CA ASP A 159 2.36 -4.23 5.01
C ASP A 159 2.22 -2.70 4.94
N LEU A 160 2.65 -2.07 3.83
CA LEU A 160 2.48 -0.62 3.64
C LEU A 160 1.09 -0.22 3.15
N LYS A 161 0.12 -1.13 3.06
CA LYS A 161 -1.25 -0.77 2.62
C LYS A 161 -1.86 0.36 3.45
N HIS A 162 -1.59 0.38 4.76
CA HIS A 162 -2.06 1.43 5.67
C HIS A 162 -1.24 2.72 5.54
N GLU A 163 0.06 2.61 5.25
CA GLU A 163 0.92 3.77 4.94
C GLU A 163 0.44 4.43 3.65
N SER A 164 0.22 3.65 2.60
CA SER A 164 -0.27 4.11 1.30
C SER A 164 -1.64 4.77 1.41
N TYR A 165 -2.52 4.26 2.27
CA TYR A 165 -3.79 4.91 2.58
C TYR A 165 -3.58 6.27 3.27
N ILE A 166 -2.78 6.31 4.34
CA ILE A 166 -2.47 7.54 5.08
C ILE A 166 -1.83 8.57 4.13
N ARG A 167 -0.83 8.17 3.36
CA ARG A 167 -0.21 8.97 2.31
C ARG A 167 -1.22 9.47 1.29
N GLY A 168 -2.15 8.62 0.85
CA GLY A 168 -3.25 8.99 -0.03
C GLY A 168 -4.11 10.12 0.53
N CYS A 169 -4.45 10.05 1.82
CA CYS A 169 -5.17 11.12 2.52
C CYS A 169 -4.33 12.41 2.62
N LEU A 170 -3.05 12.30 2.99
CA LEU A 170 -2.18 13.45 3.25
C LEU A 170 -1.76 14.21 1.98
N VAL A 171 -1.44 13.48 0.90
CA VAL A 171 -0.82 14.03 -0.30
C VAL A 171 -1.85 14.37 -1.37
N ASN A 172 -2.92 13.58 -1.50
CA ASN A 172 -3.85 13.73 -2.62
C ASN A 172 -5.14 14.48 -2.26
N ASN A 173 -5.51 14.63 -0.98
CA ASN A 173 -6.74 15.33 -0.60
C ASN A 173 -6.78 15.76 0.88
N THR A 174 -6.15 16.90 1.21
CA THR A 174 -6.09 17.44 2.59
C THR A 174 -7.46 17.78 3.18
N SER A 175 -8.46 18.12 2.36
CA SER A 175 -9.82 18.45 2.83
C SER A 175 -10.72 17.24 3.11
N ALA A 176 -10.29 16.03 2.72
CA ALA A 176 -11.06 14.79 2.84
C ALA A 176 -10.48 13.80 3.85
N ALA A 177 -9.54 14.22 4.71
CA ALA A 177 -9.11 13.41 5.84
C ALA A 177 -10.11 13.57 6.98
N PRO A 178 -11.06 12.64 7.22
CA PRO A 178 -11.75 12.59 8.49
C PRO A 178 -10.70 12.29 9.55
N THR A 179 -10.22 13.34 10.21
CA THR A 179 -9.29 13.31 11.35
C THR A 179 -9.76 12.30 12.41
N SER A 180 -11.09 12.14 12.54
CA SER A 180 -11.74 11.15 13.40
C SER A 180 -11.31 9.69 13.16
N SER A 181 -10.81 9.34 11.97
CA SER A 181 -10.35 7.97 11.65
C SER A 181 -8.83 7.83 11.54
N LEU A 182 -8.06 8.93 11.60
CA LEU A 182 -6.62 8.91 11.38
C LEU A 182 -5.89 8.14 12.49
N GLY A 183 -6.24 8.38 13.76
CA GLY A 183 -5.64 7.68 14.90
C GLY A 183 -5.86 6.16 14.85
N GLU A 184 -7.02 5.73 14.41
CA GLU A 184 -7.30 4.31 14.18
C GLU A 184 -6.43 3.71 13.06
N ARG A 185 -6.23 4.43 11.95
CA ARG A 185 -5.38 3.98 10.85
C ARG A 185 -3.91 3.92 11.25
N VAL A 186 -3.46 4.88 12.06
CA VAL A 186 -2.11 4.86 12.63
C VAL A 186 -1.92 3.64 13.54
N LYS A 187 -2.92 3.25 14.34
CA LYS A 187 -2.84 2.02 15.12
C LYS A 187 -2.71 0.77 14.25
N ASP A 188 -3.47 0.69 13.16
CA ASP A 188 -3.39 -0.45 12.23
C ASP A 188 -2.03 -0.49 11.50
N LEU A 189 -1.49 0.68 11.13
CA LEU A 189 -0.14 0.82 10.58
C LEU A 189 0.93 0.29 11.55
N LEU A 190 0.84 0.67 12.83
CA LEU A 190 1.81 0.25 13.85
C LEU A 190 1.72 -1.24 14.19
N LYS A 191 0.55 -1.87 14.02
CA LYS A 191 0.40 -3.33 14.14
C LYS A 191 1.01 -4.09 12.97
N SER A 192 1.00 -3.49 11.78
CA SER A 192 1.57 -4.03 10.54
C SER A 192 2.94 -3.41 10.24
N TYR A 193 3.72 -3.19 11.30
CA TYR A 193 4.96 -2.45 11.23
C TYR A 193 5.95 -3.07 10.25
N HIS A 194 6.38 -2.28 9.27
CA HIS A 194 7.42 -2.63 8.31
C HIS A 194 8.60 -1.66 8.46
N PRO A 195 9.87 -2.11 8.48
CA PRO A 195 11.02 -1.21 8.70
C PRO A 195 11.22 -0.12 7.62
N ALA A 196 10.61 -0.26 6.45
CA ALA A 196 10.60 0.80 5.42
C ALA A 196 9.55 1.91 5.66
N MET A 197 8.57 1.67 6.54
CA MET A 197 7.44 2.57 6.81
C MET A 197 7.85 3.98 7.27
N PRO A 198 8.86 4.17 8.15
CA PRO A 198 9.27 5.50 8.58
C PRO A 198 9.61 6.46 7.44
N ILE A 199 10.31 5.95 6.41
CA ILE A 199 10.73 6.75 5.26
C ILE A 199 9.53 7.16 4.42
N GLY A 200 8.55 6.25 4.24
CA GLY A 200 7.28 6.56 3.59
C GLY A 200 6.51 7.66 4.30
N LEU A 201 6.42 7.60 5.64
CA LEU A 201 5.77 8.64 6.45
C LEU A 201 6.49 9.99 6.38
N LEU A 202 7.82 10.03 6.52
CA LEU A 202 8.59 11.27 6.41
C LEU A 202 8.42 11.91 5.02
N SER A 203 8.42 11.09 3.97
CA SER A 203 8.12 11.52 2.61
C SER A 203 6.70 12.08 2.46
N ALA A 204 5.69 11.46 3.10
CA ALA A 204 4.31 11.93 3.08
C ALA A 204 4.15 13.27 3.82
N VAL A 205 4.81 13.41 4.97
CA VAL A 205 4.86 14.67 5.74
C VAL A 205 5.50 15.79 4.92
N ASN A 206 6.62 15.51 4.24
CA ASN A 206 7.27 16.48 3.37
C ASN A 206 6.35 16.93 2.21
N GLN A 207 5.51 16.04 1.68
CA GLN A 207 4.60 16.35 0.57
C GLN A 207 3.30 17.03 0.99
N CYS A 208 2.93 16.95 2.27
CA CYS A 208 1.71 17.56 2.78
C CYS A 208 1.89 19.07 2.96
N MET A 209 0.93 19.86 2.43
CA MET A 209 0.94 21.32 2.51
C MET A 209 0.04 21.87 3.63
N ASP A 210 -0.68 21.00 4.34
CA ASP A 210 -1.59 21.39 5.42
C ASP A 210 -0.96 21.15 6.80
N HIS A 211 -0.69 22.24 7.50
CA HIS A 211 -0.10 22.23 8.83
C HIS A 211 -0.95 21.48 9.87
N ASN A 212 -2.27 21.65 9.85
CA ASN A 212 -3.17 21.06 10.84
C ASN A 212 -3.20 19.54 10.68
N THR A 213 -3.23 19.07 9.44
CA THR A 213 -3.19 17.65 9.12
C THR A 213 -1.86 17.02 9.54
N ILE A 214 -0.73 17.72 9.35
CA ILE A 214 0.59 17.25 9.83
C ILE A 214 0.62 17.17 11.36
N GLN A 215 0.13 18.20 12.05
CA GLN A 215 0.06 18.20 13.52
C GLN A 215 -0.75 17.00 14.04
N GLU A 216 -1.92 16.75 13.47
CA GLU A 216 -2.79 15.64 13.87
C GLU A 216 -2.14 14.27 13.62
N LEU A 217 -1.48 14.09 12.47
CA LEU A 217 -0.74 12.87 12.17
C LEU A 217 0.38 12.64 13.20
N VAL A 218 1.21 13.65 13.45
CA VAL A 218 2.35 13.54 14.38
C VAL A 218 1.87 13.28 15.81
N PHE A 219 0.75 13.89 16.21
CA PHE A 219 0.09 13.58 17.48
C PHE A 219 -0.38 12.12 17.54
N CYS A 220 -1.04 11.61 16.50
CA CYS A 220 -1.49 10.23 16.41
C CYS A 220 -0.31 9.24 16.44
N LEU A 221 0.78 9.52 15.73
CA LEU A 221 2.00 8.70 15.72
C LEU A 221 2.63 8.63 17.10
N THR A 222 2.76 9.76 17.78
CA THR A 222 3.35 9.83 19.13
C THR A 222 2.49 9.09 20.16
N SER A 223 1.17 9.32 20.16
CA SER A 223 0.26 8.71 21.13
C SER A 223 0.07 7.21 20.90
N SER A 224 -0.02 6.78 19.64
CA SER A 224 -0.29 5.38 19.30
C SER A 224 0.95 4.50 19.40
N SER A 225 2.14 5.01 19.10
CA SER A 225 3.40 4.24 19.21
C SER A 225 3.71 3.82 20.64
N ALA A 226 3.33 4.61 21.64
CA ALA A 226 3.45 4.23 23.05
C ALA A 226 2.38 3.19 23.51
N ALA A 227 1.24 3.13 22.81
CA ALA A 227 0.08 2.34 23.22
C ALA A 227 -0.03 0.98 22.51
N VAL A 228 0.43 0.88 21.26
CA VAL A 228 0.34 -0.34 20.44
C VAL A 228 1.51 -1.28 20.75
N LEU A 229 1.22 -2.59 20.84
CA LEU A 229 2.22 -3.65 21.03
C LEU A 229 2.36 -4.49 19.74
N PRO A 230 3.57 -4.98 19.40
CA PRO A 230 4.85 -4.72 20.09
C PRO A 230 5.32 -3.27 19.92
N ARG A 231 5.97 -2.73 20.95
CA ARG A 231 6.55 -1.38 20.91
C ARG A 231 7.86 -1.43 20.11
N ASP A 232 8.06 -0.41 19.29
CA ASP A 232 9.35 -0.13 18.65
C ASP A 232 9.89 1.17 19.22
N ASP A 233 10.87 1.05 20.12
CA ASP A 233 11.42 2.19 20.85
C ASP A 233 12.09 3.20 19.91
N ASP A 234 12.75 2.73 18.83
CA ASP A 234 13.32 3.62 17.82
C ASP A 234 12.22 4.38 17.08
N PHE A 235 11.08 3.73 16.78
CA PHE A 235 9.96 4.42 16.15
C PHE A 235 9.30 5.44 17.09
N ILE A 236 9.16 5.11 18.37
CA ILE A 236 8.68 6.06 19.39
C ILE A 236 9.61 7.27 19.42
N HIS A 237 10.93 7.06 19.47
CA HIS A 237 11.91 8.14 19.41
C HIS A 237 11.78 8.99 18.15
N LEU A 238 11.65 8.38 16.97
CA LEU A 238 11.42 9.09 15.71
C LEU A 238 10.18 9.99 15.76
N ALA A 239 9.04 9.45 16.22
CA ALA A 239 7.78 10.20 16.31
C ALA A 239 7.91 11.40 17.26
N HIS A 240 8.58 11.22 18.40
CA HIS A 240 8.85 12.30 19.35
C HIS A 240 9.80 13.37 18.79
N ARG A 241 10.85 12.98 18.06
CA ARG A 241 11.78 13.94 17.42
C ARG A 241 11.07 14.75 16.34
N LEU A 242 10.25 14.11 15.50
CA LEU A 242 9.43 14.80 14.51
C LEU A 242 8.45 15.78 15.15
N ARG A 243 7.78 15.38 16.25
CA ARG A 243 6.91 16.26 17.03
C ARG A 243 7.65 17.46 17.60
N ARG A 244 8.86 17.25 18.11
CA ARG A 244 9.69 18.33 18.64
C ARG A 244 10.09 19.31 17.55
N LEU A 245 10.57 18.82 16.41
CA LEU A 245 10.95 19.65 15.26
C LEU A 245 9.77 20.53 14.80
N LEU A 246 8.57 19.94 14.69
CA LEU A 246 7.35 20.67 14.34
C LEU A 246 6.96 21.75 15.37
N ALA A 247 7.21 21.50 16.66
CA ALA A 247 6.84 22.42 17.74
C ALA A 247 7.79 23.61 17.90
N ILE A 248 9.07 23.46 17.54
CA ILE A 248 10.09 24.50 17.75
C ILE A 248 10.41 25.32 16.49
N THR A 249 9.79 25.00 15.35
CA THR A 249 10.02 25.68 14.08
C THR A 249 8.72 26.28 13.53
N SER A 250 8.84 27.35 12.73
CA SER A 250 7.71 27.82 11.93
C SER A 250 7.38 26.79 10.85
N PHE A 251 6.15 26.76 10.36
CA PHE A 251 5.75 25.78 9.34
C PHE A 251 6.61 25.86 8.06
N GLU A 252 6.99 27.06 7.64
CA GLU A 252 7.87 27.26 6.49
C GLU A 252 9.27 26.65 6.73
N LYS A 253 9.86 26.89 7.92
CA LYS A 253 11.15 26.30 8.28
C LYS A 253 11.05 24.78 8.44
N PHE A 254 9.97 24.28 9.03
CA PHE A 254 9.69 22.85 9.13
C PHE A 254 9.69 22.19 7.75
N GLN A 255 9.06 22.81 6.75
CA GLN A 255 9.04 22.30 5.38
C GLN A 255 10.45 22.26 4.74
N GLN A 256 11.29 23.26 5.03
CA GLN A 256 12.69 23.27 4.58
C GLN A 256 13.50 22.14 5.24
N PHE A 257 13.35 21.93 6.55
CA PHE A 257 13.98 20.84 7.27
C PHE A 257 13.52 19.46 6.78
N MET A 258 12.22 19.28 6.53
CA MET A 258 11.69 18.05 5.96
C MET A 258 12.25 17.76 4.57
N GLU A 259 12.48 18.78 3.75
CA GLU A 259 13.14 18.63 2.46
C GLU A 259 14.60 18.19 2.62
N GLN A 260 15.35 18.79 3.56
CA GLN A 260 16.74 18.39 3.89
C GLN A 260 16.82 16.95 4.44
N ILE A 261 15.90 16.56 5.32
CA ILE A 261 15.78 15.19 5.84
C ILE A 261 15.57 14.21 4.68
N CYS A 262 14.63 14.51 3.77
CA CYS A 262 14.37 13.64 2.62
C CYS A 262 15.58 13.53 1.68
N GLN A 263 16.27 14.64 1.40
CA GLN A 263 17.49 14.65 0.59
C GLN A 263 18.62 13.85 1.24
N SER A 264 18.79 13.94 2.56
CA SER A 264 19.80 13.17 3.29
C SER A 264 19.50 11.66 3.22
N LEU A 265 18.23 11.28 3.42
CA LEU A 265 17.76 9.90 3.34
C LEU A 265 17.99 9.27 1.96
N GLU A 266 17.89 10.03 0.86
CA GLU A 266 18.14 9.50 -0.49
C GLU A 266 19.53 8.83 -0.59
N SER A 267 20.55 9.49 -0.06
CA SER A 267 21.92 8.96 -0.09
C SER A 267 22.11 7.77 0.86
N GLU A 268 21.50 7.81 2.04
CA GLU A 268 21.63 6.76 3.06
C GLU A 268 20.85 5.49 2.70
N VAL A 269 19.67 5.61 2.08
CA VAL A 269 18.89 4.45 1.61
C VAL A 269 19.70 3.63 0.60
N VAL A 270 20.38 4.30 -0.34
CA VAL A 270 21.23 3.62 -1.32
C VAL A 270 22.40 2.91 -0.65
N LYS A 271 23.00 3.52 0.38
CA LYS A 271 24.06 2.87 1.17
C LYS A 271 23.54 1.62 1.87
N VAL A 272 22.43 1.71 2.60
CA VAL A 272 21.90 0.59 3.39
C VAL A 272 21.43 -0.57 2.52
N LEU A 273 20.61 -0.28 1.51
CA LEU A 273 19.90 -1.32 0.75
C LEU A 273 20.60 -1.70 -0.56
N GLY A 274 21.49 -0.85 -1.07
CA GLY A 274 22.17 -1.01 -2.35
C GLY A 274 21.35 -0.48 -3.54
N ARG A 275 22.05 -0.10 -4.61
CA ARG A 275 21.44 0.51 -5.82
C ARG A 275 20.50 -0.39 -6.61
N ARG A 276 20.66 -1.72 -6.49
CA ARG A 276 19.88 -2.73 -7.23
C ARG A 276 18.65 -3.24 -6.48
N SER A 277 18.46 -2.83 -5.22
CA SER A 277 17.31 -3.25 -4.42
C SER A 277 16.03 -2.59 -4.93
N LEU A 278 14.98 -3.38 -5.15
CA LEU A 278 13.67 -2.86 -5.56
C LEU A 278 13.07 -1.93 -4.50
N VAL A 279 13.33 -2.22 -3.22
CA VAL A 279 12.93 -1.37 -2.09
C VAL A 279 13.64 -0.02 -2.14
N THR A 280 14.92 0.03 -2.56
CA THR A 280 15.63 1.30 -2.79
C THR A 280 14.90 2.14 -3.82
N ILE A 281 14.56 1.57 -4.97
CA ILE A 281 13.87 2.30 -6.05
C ILE A 281 12.53 2.87 -5.56
N TYR A 282 11.73 2.04 -4.86
CA TYR A 282 10.48 2.47 -4.26
C TYR A 282 10.68 3.69 -3.33
N LEU A 283 11.60 3.58 -2.37
CA LEU A 283 11.86 4.65 -1.40
C LEU A 283 12.41 5.92 -2.05
N MET A 284 13.29 5.78 -3.04
CA MET A 284 13.85 6.90 -3.79
C MET A 284 12.77 7.67 -4.57
N PHE A 285 11.79 6.98 -5.17
CA PHE A 285 10.64 7.65 -5.79
C PHE A 285 9.81 8.42 -4.77
N LEU A 286 9.56 7.85 -3.59
CA LEU A 286 8.82 8.54 -2.53
C LEU A 286 9.55 9.80 -2.06
N LEU A 287 10.85 9.71 -1.79
CA LEU A 287 11.66 10.83 -1.29
C LEU A 287 11.76 11.96 -2.33
N SER A 288 11.97 11.61 -3.60
CA SER A 288 12.16 12.58 -4.68
C SER A 288 10.87 13.16 -5.25
N ALA A 289 9.69 12.58 -4.95
CA ALA A 289 8.41 12.97 -5.52
C ALA A 289 8.10 14.48 -5.46
N LYS A 290 8.34 15.12 -4.30
CA LYS A 290 8.10 16.57 -4.12
C LYS A 290 9.00 17.40 -5.03
N LYS A 291 10.30 17.06 -5.07
CA LYS A 291 11.31 17.72 -5.89
C LYS A 291 10.98 17.56 -7.37
N ALA A 292 10.69 16.34 -7.82
CA ALA A 292 10.34 16.04 -9.20
C ALA A 292 9.09 16.81 -9.66
N LYS A 293 8.03 16.86 -8.82
CA LYS A 293 6.82 17.63 -9.10
C LYS A 293 7.08 19.14 -9.20
N ARG A 294 7.94 19.68 -8.32
CA ARG A 294 8.33 21.11 -8.32
C ARG A 294 9.15 21.47 -9.56
N GLU A 295 10.13 20.65 -9.91
CA GLU A 295 11.03 20.87 -11.05
C GLU A 295 10.39 20.51 -12.39
N ARG A 296 9.27 19.79 -12.39
CA ARG A 296 8.55 19.30 -13.57
C ARG A 296 9.45 18.47 -14.50
N LYS A 297 10.35 17.70 -13.91
CA LYS A 297 11.21 16.74 -14.61
C LYS A 297 11.57 15.56 -13.69
N PRO A 298 11.74 14.35 -14.23
CA PRO A 298 12.27 13.23 -13.45
C PRO A 298 13.75 13.46 -13.11
N ASP A 299 14.19 12.92 -11.97
CA ASP A 299 15.62 12.86 -11.67
C ASP A 299 16.26 11.75 -12.50
N ASN A 300 17.12 12.12 -13.46
CA ASN A 300 17.74 11.17 -14.38
C ASN A 300 18.50 10.06 -13.66
N LYS A 301 19.13 10.34 -12.52
CA LYS A 301 19.87 9.32 -11.76
C LYS A 301 18.90 8.26 -11.23
N ILE A 302 17.77 8.69 -10.67
CA ILE A 302 16.75 7.80 -10.11
C ILE A 302 16.06 7.02 -11.23
N LEU A 303 15.73 7.69 -12.35
CA LEU A 303 15.10 7.05 -13.49
C LEU A 303 16.01 5.98 -14.13
N THR A 304 17.29 6.28 -14.34
CA THR A 304 18.26 5.29 -14.86
C THR A 304 18.35 4.07 -13.93
N MET A 305 18.46 4.28 -12.62
CA MET A 305 18.46 3.18 -11.64
C MET A 305 17.19 2.32 -11.72
N ALA A 306 16.03 2.96 -11.90
CA ALA A 306 14.76 2.27 -12.00
C ALA A 306 14.63 1.46 -13.30
N LEU A 307 15.07 2.00 -14.44
CA LEU A 307 15.05 1.30 -15.73
C LEU A 307 16.01 0.12 -15.76
N GLU A 308 17.22 0.27 -15.21
CA GLU A 308 18.17 -0.85 -15.03
C GLU A 308 17.57 -1.95 -14.15
N SER A 309 16.91 -1.57 -13.06
CA SER A 309 16.22 -2.52 -12.18
C SER A 309 15.06 -3.20 -12.89
N MET A 310 14.32 -2.49 -13.75
CA MET A 310 13.23 -3.06 -14.53
C MET A 310 13.73 -4.11 -15.53
N ALA A 311 14.83 -3.84 -16.22
CA ALA A 311 15.44 -4.82 -17.12
C ALA A 311 15.85 -6.10 -16.38
N HIS A 312 16.42 -5.95 -15.17
CA HIS A 312 16.71 -7.08 -14.30
C HIS A 312 15.44 -7.83 -13.87
N VAL A 313 14.39 -7.12 -13.45
CA VAL A 313 13.11 -7.74 -13.05
C VAL A 313 12.49 -8.53 -14.18
N GLN A 314 12.46 -7.96 -15.40
CA GLN A 314 11.93 -8.63 -16.59
C GLN A 314 12.73 -9.89 -16.95
N HIS A 315 14.05 -9.86 -16.82
CA HIS A 315 14.91 -10.99 -17.18
C HIS A 315 14.88 -12.11 -16.12
N ALA A 316 15.04 -11.76 -14.84
CA ALA A 316 15.18 -12.73 -13.77
C ALA A 316 13.83 -13.25 -13.23
N TYR A 317 12.74 -12.50 -13.43
CA TYR A 317 11.41 -12.82 -12.89
C TYR A 317 10.32 -12.80 -13.96
N GLN A 318 10.66 -13.24 -15.18
CA GLN A 318 9.73 -13.36 -16.32
C GLN A 318 8.45 -14.14 -16.00
N ASP A 319 8.52 -15.10 -15.06
CA ASP A 319 7.40 -15.94 -14.64
C ASP A 319 6.51 -15.29 -13.57
N ASP A 320 6.88 -14.11 -13.06
CA ASP A 320 6.08 -13.32 -12.11
C ASP A 320 5.47 -12.07 -12.79
N PRO A 321 4.33 -12.22 -13.48
CA PRO A 321 3.67 -11.11 -14.16
C PRO A 321 3.20 -10.01 -13.19
N LYS A 322 2.91 -10.36 -11.92
CA LYS A 322 2.48 -9.39 -10.91
C LYS A 322 3.62 -8.44 -10.56
N LEU A 323 4.82 -8.97 -10.27
CA LEU A 323 5.99 -8.17 -9.94
C LEU A 323 6.37 -7.22 -11.09
N ILE A 324 6.42 -7.75 -12.32
CA ILE A 324 6.72 -6.97 -13.52
C ILE A 324 5.73 -5.81 -13.70
N MET A 325 4.43 -6.10 -13.60
CA MET A 325 3.38 -5.09 -13.71
C MET A 325 3.49 -4.03 -12.60
N GLN A 326 3.68 -4.45 -11.34
CA GLN A 326 3.82 -3.54 -10.21
C GLN A 326 4.99 -2.58 -10.39
N PHE A 327 6.15 -3.11 -10.78
CA PHE A 327 7.35 -2.30 -10.98
C PHE A 327 7.20 -1.34 -12.17
N SER A 328 6.58 -1.80 -13.27
CA SER A 328 6.23 -0.95 -14.42
C SER A 328 5.36 0.23 -13.97
N LEU A 329 4.32 -0.05 -13.18
CA LEU A 329 3.38 0.95 -12.71
C LEU A 329 4.06 2.02 -11.83
N PHE A 330 5.02 1.62 -10.99
CA PHE A 330 5.78 2.56 -10.17
C PHE A 330 6.62 3.52 -11.03
N ILE A 331 7.32 3.00 -12.04
CA ILE A 331 8.18 3.83 -12.92
C ILE A 331 7.31 4.77 -13.75
N THR A 332 6.28 4.25 -14.42
CA THR A 332 5.36 5.06 -15.21
C THR A 332 4.67 6.13 -14.36
N GLY A 333 4.25 5.78 -13.15
CA GLY A 333 3.67 6.73 -12.20
C GLY A 333 4.62 7.84 -11.78
N TYR A 334 5.91 7.54 -11.57
CA TYR A 334 6.93 8.55 -11.27
C TYR A 334 7.16 9.50 -12.46
N CYS A 335 7.29 8.97 -13.67
CA CYS A 335 7.46 9.78 -14.87
C CYS A 335 6.24 10.69 -15.11
N ALA A 336 5.03 10.15 -14.96
CA ALA A 336 3.78 10.91 -15.09
C ALA A 336 3.63 11.99 -14.02
N LEU A 337 4.05 11.72 -12.78
CA LEU A 337 4.06 12.70 -11.68
C LEU A 337 5.03 13.85 -11.94
N ALA A 338 6.21 13.53 -12.49
CA ALA A 338 7.27 14.50 -12.77
C ALA A 338 6.98 15.33 -14.03
N GLY A 339 6.18 14.81 -14.95
CA GLY A 339 5.79 15.51 -16.17
C GLY A 339 4.93 16.76 -15.88
N PRO A 340 5.06 17.83 -16.68
CA PRO A 340 4.14 18.95 -16.62
C PRO A 340 2.71 18.49 -16.97
N GLU A 341 1.75 18.81 -16.11
CA GLU A 341 0.34 18.40 -16.31
C GLU A 341 -0.18 18.78 -17.69
N GLY A 342 -0.76 17.81 -18.40
CA GLY A 342 -1.38 18.01 -19.71
C GLY A 342 -0.42 18.04 -20.90
N LYS A 343 0.91 17.94 -20.68
CA LYS A 343 1.86 17.83 -21.79
C LYS A 343 2.03 16.39 -22.25
N PHE A 344 2.22 16.24 -23.55
CA PHE A 344 2.44 14.96 -24.17
C PHE A 344 3.91 14.55 -24.07
N ASP A 345 4.14 13.33 -23.60
CA ASP A 345 5.45 12.66 -23.64
C ASP A 345 5.25 11.28 -24.25
N ARG A 346 5.88 11.05 -25.41
CA ARG A 346 5.76 9.79 -26.14
C ARG A 346 6.34 8.62 -25.35
N GLY A 347 7.46 8.81 -24.66
CA GLY A 347 8.09 7.75 -23.88
C GLY A 347 7.21 7.34 -22.70
N VAL A 348 6.58 8.30 -22.02
CA VAL A 348 5.64 7.99 -20.94
C VAL A 348 4.37 7.32 -21.46
N LEU A 349 3.86 7.74 -22.63
CA LEU A 349 2.74 7.07 -23.29
C LEU A 349 3.06 5.59 -23.59
N ASP A 350 4.20 5.32 -24.24
CA ASP A 350 4.60 3.96 -24.61
C ASP A 350 4.70 3.06 -23.35
N MET A 351 5.27 3.59 -22.25
CA MET A 351 5.31 2.89 -20.96
C MET A 351 3.93 2.67 -20.32
N ALA A 352 3.00 3.62 -20.50
CA ALA A 352 1.64 3.51 -19.98
C ALA A 352 0.81 2.47 -20.75
N GLU A 353 0.98 2.40 -22.08
CA GLU A 353 0.35 1.37 -22.93
C GLU A 353 0.85 -0.02 -22.55
N ASP A 354 2.17 -0.22 -22.50
CA ASP A 354 2.78 -1.48 -22.09
C ASP A 354 2.33 -1.93 -20.69
N CYS A 355 2.23 -0.98 -19.74
CA CYS A 355 1.79 -1.26 -18.38
C CYS A 355 0.31 -1.65 -18.34
N CYS A 356 -0.55 -0.95 -19.08
CA CYS A 356 -1.97 -1.23 -19.16
C CYS A 356 -2.23 -2.63 -19.76
N ASP A 357 -1.55 -2.96 -20.86
CA ASP A 357 -1.66 -4.26 -21.52
C ASP A 357 -1.23 -5.42 -20.61
N ARG A 358 -0.13 -5.25 -19.85
CA ARG A 358 0.32 -6.26 -18.88
C ARG A 358 -0.68 -6.43 -17.74
N ALA A 359 -1.22 -5.33 -17.22
CA ALA A 359 -2.19 -5.37 -16.13
C ALA A 359 -3.51 -6.03 -16.55
N GLU A 360 -3.97 -5.76 -17.78
CA GLU A 360 -5.16 -6.40 -18.35
C GLU A 360 -4.97 -7.90 -18.53
N LYS A 361 -3.86 -8.31 -19.16
CA LYS A 361 -3.53 -9.74 -19.35
C LYS A 361 -3.43 -10.48 -18.02
N TYR A 362 -2.84 -9.85 -17.00
CA TYR A 362 -2.76 -10.42 -15.66
C TYR A 362 -4.13 -10.58 -15.01
N LEU A 363 -5.00 -9.56 -15.10
CA LEU A 363 -6.37 -9.62 -14.59
C LEU A 363 -7.18 -10.71 -15.28
N ILE A 364 -7.17 -10.76 -16.62
CA ILE A 364 -7.89 -11.78 -17.41
C ILE A 364 -7.42 -13.19 -17.03
N LYS A 365 -6.11 -13.39 -16.87
CA LYS A 365 -5.54 -14.68 -16.43
C LYS A 365 -6.11 -15.09 -15.07
N LEU A 366 -6.18 -14.18 -14.10
CA LEU A 366 -6.73 -14.49 -12.78
C LEU A 366 -8.24 -14.77 -12.82
N GLU A 367 -9.00 -13.97 -13.56
CA GLU A 367 -10.46 -14.15 -13.68
C GLU A 367 -10.85 -15.43 -14.43
N SER A 368 -10.02 -15.89 -15.37
CA SER A 368 -10.22 -17.13 -16.13
C SER A 368 -9.68 -18.39 -15.45
N THR A 369 -8.87 -18.24 -14.38
CA THR A 369 -8.30 -19.38 -13.65
C THR A 369 -9.26 -19.85 -12.56
N ASP A 370 -9.75 -21.08 -12.70
CA ASP A 370 -10.59 -21.72 -11.68
C ASP A 370 -9.85 -21.81 -10.33
N GLY A 371 -10.52 -21.34 -9.26
CA GLY A 371 -9.97 -21.36 -7.90
C GLY A 371 -9.11 -20.14 -7.51
N SER A 372 -8.94 -19.16 -8.39
CA SER A 372 -8.33 -17.86 -8.05
C SER A 372 -9.01 -17.21 -6.85
N LYS A 373 -8.21 -16.68 -5.91
CA LYS A 373 -8.77 -15.99 -4.73
C LYS A 373 -9.35 -14.65 -5.14
N GLN A 374 -10.52 -14.32 -4.60
CA GLN A 374 -11.17 -13.02 -4.81
C GLN A 374 -10.34 -11.82 -4.30
N ALA A 375 -9.40 -12.05 -3.38
CA ALA A 375 -8.44 -11.02 -2.98
C ALA A 375 -7.47 -10.69 -4.12
N ASP A 376 -6.91 -11.72 -4.78
CA ASP A 376 -5.94 -11.57 -5.86
C ASP A 376 -6.57 -10.92 -7.10
N ILE A 377 -7.80 -11.27 -7.43
CA ILE A 377 -8.57 -10.62 -8.51
C ILE A 377 -8.78 -9.13 -8.22
N ARG A 378 -9.15 -8.77 -6.99
CA ARG A 378 -9.33 -7.35 -6.61
C ARG A 378 -8.03 -6.57 -6.63
N ASP A 379 -6.93 -7.19 -6.22
CA ASP A 379 -5.60 -6.61 -6.32
C ASP A 379 -5.20 -6.35 -7.78
N ALA A 380 -5.42 -7.33 -8.67
CA ALA A 380 -5.20 -7.17 -10.11
C ALA A 380 -6.07 -6.07 -10.72
N LYS A 381 -7.36 -5.99 -10.34
CA LYS A 381 -8.24 -4.89 -10.75
C LYS A 381 -7.70 -3.53 -10.29
N SER A 382 -7.14 -3.44 -9.09
CA SER A 382 -6.51 -2.20 -8.59
C SER A 382 -5.38 -1.75 -9.51
N HIS A 383 -4.49 -2.67 -9.88
CA HIS A 383 -3.36 -2.38 -10.76
C HIS A 383 -3.81 -2.03 -12.19
N TYR A 384 -4.79 -2.74 -12.73
CA TYR A 384 -5.39 -2.40 -14.02
C TYR A 384 -6.02 -1.02 -14.00
N GLY A 385 -6.84 -0.70 -12.98
CA GLY A 385 -7.45 0.62 -12.83
C GLY A 385 -6.44 1.76 -12.73
N LYS A 386 -5.35 1.57 -11.98
CA LYS A 386 -4.25 2.55 -11.91
C LYS A 386 -3.57 2.75 -13.28
N SER A 387 -3.34 1.67 -14.03
CA SER A 387 -2.77 1.72 -15.37
C SER A 387 -3.71 2.44 -16.36
N CYS A 388 -5.01 2.15 -16.32
CA CYS A 388 -6.03 2.83 -17.11
C CYS A 388 -6.05 4.34 -16.84
N SER A 389 -5.94 4.76 -15.57
CA SER A 389 -5.90 6.18 -15.22
C SER A 389 -4.68 6.89 -15.80
N LEU A 390 -3.49 6.25 -15.76
CA LEU A 390 -2.27 6.81 -16.32
C LEU A 390 -2.35 6.91 -17.85
N LEU A 391 -2.82 5.85 -18.49
CA LEU A 391 -3.00 5.83 -19.95
C LEU A 391 -4.03 6.85 -20.42
N ALA A 392 -5.12 7.04 -19.67
CA ALA A 392 -6.12 8.07 -19.94
C ALA A 392 -5.50 9.47 -19.95
N ASP A 393 -4.66 9.79 -18.95
CA ASP A 393 -3.98 11.10 -18.89
C ASP A 393 -3.02 11.29 -20.07
N CYS A 394 -2.25 10.26 -20.44
CA CYS A 394 -1.29 10.32 -21.55
C CYS A 394 -2.00 10.52 -22.90
N ARG A 395 -3.07 9.75 -23.18
CA ARG A 395 -3.83 9.86 -24.43
C ARG A 395 -4.60 11.17 -24.53
N TYR A 396 -5.08 11.69 -23.41
CA TYR A 396 -5.74 13.00 -23.38
C TYR A 396 -4.72 14.12 -23.70
N ALA A 397 -3.51 14.05 -23.13
CA ALA A 397 -2.42 14.97 -23.47
C ALA A 397 -2.00 14.86 -24.95
N GLN A 398 -1.89 13.64 -25.48
CA GLN A 398 -1.59 13.38 -26.90
C GLN A 398 -2.59 14.07 -27.84
N GLY A 399 -3.88 14.00 -27.53
CA GLY A 399 -4.94 14.66 -28.30
C GLY A 399 -4.87 16.19 -28.26
N ASN A 400 -4.30 16.78 -27.20
CA ASN A 400 -4.14 18.22 -27.08
C ASN A 400 -2.91 18.76 -27.83
N GLU A 401 -1.81 18.00 -27.92
CA GLU A 401 -0.54 18.53 -28.45
C GLU A 401 -0.13 17.99 -29.82
N SER A 402 -0.44 16.74 -30.17
CA SER A 402 0.26 16.06 -31.28
C SER A 402 -0.65 15.47 -32.37
N TYR A 403 -1.96 15.31 -32.12
CA TYR A 403 -2.86 14.67 -33.08
C TYR A 403 -4.24 15.34 -33.11
N VAL A 404 -4.33 16.53 -33.71
CA VAL A 404 -5.59 17.28 -33.84
C VAL A 404 -6.64 16.47 -34.62
N GLU A 405 -6.22 15.75 -35.66
CA GLU A 405 -7.12 14.97 -36.53
C GLU A 405 -7.79 13.78 -35.81
N HIS A 406 -7.09 13.18 -34.84
CA HIS A 406 -7.62 12.07 -34.02
C HIS A 406 -8.02 12.50 -32.60
N ARG A 407 -8.06 13.81 -32.34
CA ARG A 407 -8.27 14.36 -30.99
C ARG A 407 -9.52 13.81 -30.33
N GLU A 408 -10.65 13.79 -31.03
CA GLU A 408 -11.91 13.33 -30.45
C GLU A 408 -11.89 11.82 -30.17
N GLU A 409 -11.25 11.03 -31.03
CA GLU A 409 -11.08 9.59 -30.79
C GLU A 409 -10.20 9.33 -29.56
N LEU A 410 -9.06 10.01 -29.45
CA LEU A 410 -8.15 9.93 -28.31
C LEU A 410 -8.84 10.40 -27.02
N HIS A 411 -9.57 11.52 -27.05
CA HIS A 411 -10.30 12.04 -25.90
C HIS A 411 -11.44 11.10 -25.49
N ARG A 412 -12.17 10.51 -26.45
CA ARG A 412 -13.20 9.51 -26.18
C ARG A 412 -12.62 8.26 -25.53
N SER A 413 -11.50 7.75 -26.05
CA SER A 413 -10.77 6.63 -25.43
C SER A 413 -10.30 6.99 -24.02
N SER A 414 -9.84 8.21 -23.79
CA SER A 414 -9.34 8.67 -22.50
C SER A 414 -10.45 8.74 -21.45
N ARG A 415 -11.62 9.29 -21.81
CA ARG A 415 -12.81 9.31 -20.94
C ARG A 415 -13.26 7.89 -20.58
N ARG A 416 -13.22 6.96 -21.55
CA ARG A 416 -13.53 5.53 -21.33
C ARG A 416 -12.56 4.88 -20.34
N LEU A 417 -11.26 5.07 -20.54
CA LEU A 417 -10.21 4.54 -19.65
C LEU A 417 -10.34 5.09 -18.23
N LEU A 418 -10.64 6.39 -18.08
CA LEU A 418 -10.83 6.99 -16.76
C LEU A 418 -12.10 6.44 -16.05
N MET A 419 -13.17 6.15 -16.80
CA MET A 419 -14.35 5.48 -16.26
C MET A 419 -14.02 4.05 -15.78
N LEU A 420 -13.23 3.29 -16.54
CA LEU A 420 -12.72 1.98 -16.13
C LEU A 420 -11.87 2.08 -14.86
N ALA A 421 -10.98 3.08 -14.78
CA ALA A 421 -10.17 3.33 -13.61
C ALA A 421 -11.01 3.60 -12.34
N ILE A 422 -12.08 4.39 -12.47
CA ILE A 422 -13.03 4.65 -11.38
C ILE A 422 -13.69 3.35 -10.92
N ALA A 423 -14.18 2.54 -11.85
CA ALA A 423 -14.85 1.29 -11.54
C ALA A 423 -13.94 0.28 -10.83
N CYS A 424 -12.70 0.13 -11.31
CA CYS A 424 -11.70 -0.70 -10.65
C CYS A 424 -11.40 -0.18 -9.25
N HIS A 425 -11.26 1.13 -9.07
CA HIS A 425 -10.96 1.76 -7.79
C HIS A 425 -12.05 1.52 -6.73
N VAL A 426 -13.33 1.65 -7.12
CA VAL A 426 -14.43 1.48 -6.15
C VAL A 426 -14.58 0.04 -5.65
N ASP A 427 -14.13 -0.95 -6.44
CA ASP A 427 -14.08 -2.38 -6.05
C ASP A 427 -12.80 -2.76 -5.27
N CYS A 428 -11.86 -1.82 -5.06
CA CYS A 428 -10.64 -2.05 -4.28
C CYS A 428 -10.89 -2.04 -2.77
N SER A 429 -10.24 -2.95 -2.03
CA SER A 429 -10.36 -3.06 -0.55
C SER A 429 -10.03 -1.77 0.22
N LEU A 430 -9.13 -0.94 -0.29
CA LEU A 430 -8.76 0.36 0.30
C LEU A 430 -9.15 1.55 -0.58
N GLY A 431 -10.22 1.41 -1.37
CA GLY A 431 -10.79 2.50 -2.15
C GLY A 431 -11.15 3.70 -1.27
N THR A 432 -10.50 4.84 -1.50
CA THR A 432 -10.76 6.09 -0.77
C THR A 432 -11.78 6.95 -1.51
N MET A 433 -12.66 7.63 -0.76
CA MET A 433 -13.57 8.63 -1.33
C MET A 433 -12.77 9.78 -1.97
N ALA A 434 -11.66 10.17 -1.35
CA ALA A 434 -10.78 11.20 -1.86
C ALA A 434 -10.29 10.94 -3.29
N GLN A 435 -9.82 9.72 -3.56
CA GLN A 435 -9.36 9.33 -4.90
C GLN A 435 -10.52 9.18 -5.89
N PHE A 436 -11.65 8.65 -5.42
CA PHE A 436 -12.87 8.58 -6.22
C PHE A 436 -13.30 9.99 -6.69
N GLU A 437 -13.44 10.94 -5.76
CA GLU A 437 -13.83 12.33 -6.05
C GLU A 437 -12.85 13.01 -7.01
N ARG A 438 -11.55 12.76 -6.87
CA ARG A 438 -10.53 13.31 -7.78
C ARG A 438 -10.72 12.81 -9.21
N HIS A 439 -10.91 11.50 -9.39
CA HIS A 439 -11.13 10.92 -10.71
C HIS A 439 -12.50 11.32 -11.28
N LYS A 440 -13.53 11.38 -10.43
CA LYS A 440 -14.87 11.87 -10.76
C LYS A 440 -14.80 13.30 -11.32
N GLN A 441 -14.25 14.25 -10.57
CA GLN A 441 -14.15 15.66 -11.01
C GLN A 441 -13.34 15.81 -12.30
N LYS A 442 -12.31 14.98 -12.52
CA LYS A 442 -11.57 14.96 -13.78
C LYS A 442 -12.45 14.45 -14.93
N LEU A 443 -13.14 13.33 -14.74
CA LEU A 443 -14.03 12.74 -15.75
C LEU A 443 -15.22 13.66 -16.06
N GLU A 444 -15.85 14.26 -15.06
CA GLU A 444 -16.94 15.22 -15.23
C GLU A 444 -16.52 16.38 -16.12
N ARG A 445 -15.38 17.01 -15.83
CA ARG A 445 -14.83 18.09 -16.65
C ARG A 445 -14.66 17.65 -18.11
N TRP A 446 -13.94 16.54 -18.33
CA TRP A 446 -13.71 16.04 -19.68
C TRP A 446 -14.99 15.65 -20.43
N CYS A 447 -15.99 15.13 -19.72
CA CYS A 447 -17.28 14.76 -20.31
C CYS A 447 -18.14 15.99 -20.61
N HIS A 448 -18.16 17.00 -19.74
CA HIS A 448 -18.88 18.25 -19.99
C HIS A 448 -18.30 18.98 -21.20
N ASP A 449 -16.97 19.08 -21.29
CA ASP A 449 -16.29 19.71 -22.44
C ASP A 449 -16.65 19.03 -23.77
N ALA A 450 -16.92 17.71 -23.74
CA ALA A 450 -17.23 16.89 -24.92
C ALA A 450 -18.72 16.56 -25.10
N ASN A 451 -19.62 17.10 -24.26
CA ASN A 451 -21.04 16.73 -24.21
C ASN A 451 -21.29 15.20 -24.12
N ASP A 452 -20.46 14.48 -23.36
CA ASP A 452 -20.50 13.02 -23.22
C ASP A 452 -21.53 12.56 -22.18
N THR A 453 -22.82 12.70 -22.52
CA THR A 453 -23.93 12.37 -21.62
C THR A 453 -24.00 10.90 -21.20
N PRO A 454 -23.65 9.89 -22.04
CA PRO A 454 -23.68 8.49 -21.60
C PRO A 454 -22.66 8.20 -20.47
N ARG A 455 -21.45 8.75 -20.55
CA ARG A 455 -20.44 8.56 -19.48
C ARG A 455 -20.87 9.23 -18.18
N LEU A 456 -21.45 10.44 -18.26
CA LEU A 456 -21.97 11.13 -17.08
C LEU A 456 -23.08 10.32 -16.39
N GLN A 457 -23.95 9.65 -17.15
CA GLN A 457 -24.96 8.75 -16.59
C GLN A 457 -24.33 7.53 -15.90
N GLN A 458 -23.32 6.91 -16.51
CA GLN A 458 -22.59 5.80 -15.90
C GLN A 458 -21.91 6.22 -14.59
N LEU A 459 -21.28 7.39 -14.55
CA LEU A 459 -20.65 7.94 -13.36
C LEU A 459 -21.67 8.16 -12.24
N LYS A 460 -22.85 8.71 -12.57
CA LYS A 460 -23.96 8.89 -11.62
C LYS A 460 -24.46 7.56 -11.04
N VAL A 461 -24.49 6.48 -11.82
CA VAL A 461 -24.83 5.14 -11.31
C VAL A 461 -23.82 4.69 -10.25
N VAL A 462 -22.52 4.88 -10.50
CA VAL A 462 -21.48 4.54 -9.51
C VAL A 462 -21.64 5.37 -8.23
N GLU A 463 -21.92 6.67 -8.35
CA GLU A 463 -22.17 7.55 -7.19
C GLU A 463 -23.36 7.10 -6.35
N ASN A 464 -24.46 6.73 -7.01
CA ASN A 464 -25.65 6.22 -6.33
C ASN A 464 -25.32 4.93 -5.58
N LEU A 465 -24.57 4.00 -6.19
CA LEU A 465 -24.15 2.76 -5.55
C LEU A 465 -23.26 3.00 -4.32
N ILE A 466 -22.31 3.94 -4.40
CA ILE A 466 -21.49 4.35 -3.25
C ILE A 466 -22.39 4.91 -2.13
N THR A 467 -23.36 5.75 -2.51
CA THR A 467 -24.28 6.38 -1.57
C THR A 467 -25.24 5.39 -0.92
N GLU A 468 -25.64 4.33 -1.63
CA GLU A 468 -26.45 3.24 -1.10
C GLU A 468 -25.62 2.33 -0.17
N TYR A 469 -24.35 2.12 -0.49
CA TYR A 469 -23.43 1.29 0.29
C TYR A 469 -22.74 2.06 1.45
N LYS A 470 -23.52 2.76 2.28
CA LYS A 470 -22.96 3.54 3.42
C LYS A 470 -22.34 2.67 4.51
N GLN A 471 -22.86 1.46 4.72
CA GLN A 471 -22.36 0.52 5.73
C GLN A 471 -21.29 -0.39 5.11
N ARG A 472 -20.06 0.11 5.01
CA ARG A 472 -18.92 -0.68 4.54
C ARG A 472 -18.00 -1.11 5.68
N PRO A 473 -17.35 -2.29 5.57
CA PRO A 473 -16.23 -2.63 6.42
C PRO A 473 -15.11 -1.57 6.29
N LYS A 474 -14.36 -1.35 7.37
CA LYS A 474 -13.26 -0.37 7.40
C LYS A 474 -12.22 -0.59 6.28
N ASP A 475 -11.96 -1.85 5.93
CA ASP A 475 -11.06 -2.26 4.82
C ASP A 475 -11.83 -2.88 3.64
N GLY A 476 -13.08 -2.43 3.46
CA GLY A 476 -13.97 -2.87 2.41
C GLY A 476 -13.99 -1.90 1.22
N PRO A 477 -14.31 -2.41 0.02
CA PRO A 477 -14.51 -1.58 -1.16
C PRO A 477 -15.62 -0.54 -0.97
N LEU A 478 -15.54 0.53 -1.76
CA LEU A 478 -16.61 1.54 -1.84
C LEU A 478 -17.88 0.92 -2.43
N VAL A 479 -17.73 0.01 -3.40
CA VAL A 479 -18.81 -0.80 -3.96
C VAL A 479 -18.27 -2.22 -4.19
N PRO A 480 -18.62 -3.22 -3.36
CA PRO A 480 -18.16 -4.59 -3.56
C PRO A 480 -18.80 -5.21 -4.79
N ARG A 481 -17.98 -5.88 -5.62
CA ARG A 481 -18.47 -6.64 -6.78
C ARG A 481 -19.33 -5.77 -7.68
N LEU A 482 -18.89 -4.53 -7.94
CA LEU A 482 -19.48 -3.73 -9.00
C LEU A 482 -19.53 -4.66 -10.24
N PRO A 483 -20.73 -5.04 -10.72
CA PRO A 483 -20.82 -5.94 -11.85
C PRO A 483 -19.96 -5.36 -12.95
N VAL A 484 -19.08 -6.19 -13.54
CA VAL A 484 -18.24 -5.79 -14.68
C VAL A 484 -19.12 -4.95 -15.59
N LEU A 485 -18.68 -3.74 -15.91
CA LEU A 485 -19.46 -2.81 -16.70
C LEU A 485 -19.65 -3.37 -18.12
N GLN A 486 -20.60 -4.29 -18.27
CA GLN A 486 -21.29 -4.54 -19.55
C GLN A 486 -21.91 -3.24 -20.09
N LEU A 487 -21.94 -2.18 -19.28
CA LEU A 487 -22.30 -0.81 -19.63
C LEU A 487 -21.19 0.01 -20.33
N ILE A 488 -19.89 -0.33 -20.23
CA ILE A 488 -18.83 0.50 -20.86
C ILE A 488 -18.64 0.20 -22.36
N GLU A 489 -19.18 -0.92 -22.86
CA GLU A 489 -19.06 -1.34 -24.27
C GLU A 489 -20.41 -1.42 -25.02
N GLY A 490 -21.55 -1.31 -24.34
CA GLY A 490 -22.86 -1.57 -24.94
C GLY A 490 -23.68 -0.31 -25.22
N THR A 491 -23.56 0.25 -26.44
CA THR A 491 -24.61 0.85 -27.33
C THR A 491 -24.06 2.00 -28.17
N THR A 492 -23.26 1.69 -29.19
CA THR A 492 -23.23 2.37 -30.51
C THR A 492 -22.04 1.84 -31.34
N GLU A 493 -22.04 0.55 -31.68
CA GLU A 493 -21.21 0.06 -32.79
C GLU A 493 -22.12 -0.64 -33.80
N ASN A 494 -22.83 0.16 -34.59
CA ASN A 494 -23.17 -0.23 -35.94
C ASN A 494 -22.32 0.61 -36.89
N ALA A 495 -21.42 -0.10 -37.57
CA ALA A 495 -20.76 0.25 -38.84
C ALA A 495 -19.82 1.47 -38.89
N SER A 496 -18.51 1.22 -38.84
CA SER A 496 -17.58 1.50 -39.97
C SER A 496 -16.14 1.06 -39.67
N PRO A 497 -15.32 0.77 -40.71
CA PRO A 497 -14.27 -0.23 -40.66
C PRO A 497 -12.95 0.27 -40.08
N ARG A 498 -12.31 -0.60 -39.29
CA ARG A 498 -10.90 -0.49 -38.91
C ARG A 498 -10.02 -0.62 -40.16
N LEU A 499 -9.11 0.32 -40.35
CA LEU A 499 -8.00 0.19 -41.28
C LEU A 499 -6.73 -0.17 -40.50
N GLY A 500 -6.17 -1.35 -40.80
CA GLY A 500 -4.74 -1.67 -40.68
C GLY A 500 -4.21 -2.27 -39.39
N ASP A 501 -4.30 -3.60 -39.31
CA ASP A 501 -3.23 -4.56 -38.93
C ASP A 501 -2.39 -4.37 -37.63
N GLY A 502 -2.27 -5.36 -36.73
CA GLY A 502 -2.66 -6.75 -36.77
C GLY A 502 -2.64 -7.39 -35.38
N GLY A 503 -3.40 -8.48 -35.23
CA GLY A 503 -3.59 -9.19 -33.97
C GLY A 503 -5.04 -9.62 -33.78
N GLY A 504 -5.51 -10.54 -34.61
CA GLY A 504 -6.83 -11.14 -34.45
C GLY A 504 -6.89 -12.01 -33.19
N PHE A 505 -7.98 -11.91 -32.43
CA PHE A 505 -8.80 -13.00 -31.90
C PHE A 505 -9.79 -12.44 -30.87
N LEU A 506 -10.96 -11.97 -31.34
CA LEU A 506 -12.16 -11.87 -30.52
C LEU A 506 -13.36 -12.22 -31.39
N ASN A 507 -13.64 -13.51 -31.49
CA ASN A 507 -14.95 -14.01 -31.90
C ASN A 507 -15.13 -15.46 -31.39
N ARG A 508 -15.90 -15.63 -30.32
CA ARG A 508 -16.68 -16.84 -29.91
C ARG A 508 -17.20 -16.60 -28.48
N GLN A 509 -18.47 -16.24 -28.35
CA GLN A 509 -19.64 -17.11 -28.20
C GLN A 509 -20.03 -17.36 -26.74
N LEU A 510 -21.02 -16.57 -26.31
CA LEU A 510 -22.04 -16.89 -25.31
C LEU A 510 -22.82 -18.16 -25.70
N VAL A 511 -22.81 -19.20 -24.86
CA VAL A 511 -23.85 -20.24 -24.62
C VAL A 511 -23.42 -20.95 -23.32
N ALA A 512 -24.18 -21.24 -22.26
CA ALA A 512 -25.61 -21.38 -22.02
C ALA A 512 -25.94 -21.13 -20.53
N THR A 513 -27.00 -20.38 -20.28
CA THR A 513 -27.85 -20.52 -19.10
C THR A 513 -28.83 -21.67 -19.34
N LYS A 514 -28.74 -22.75 -18.54
CA LYS A 514 -29.83 -23.74 -18.43
C LYS A 514 -30.81 -23.26 -17.35
N ILE A 515 -31.97 -22.81 -17.80
CA ILE A 515 -33.21 -22.80 -17.02
C ILE A 515 -33.96 -24.07 -17.40
N THR A 516 -34.45 -24.84 -16.42
CA THR A 516 -35.62 -25.75 -16.55
C THR A 516 -35.89 -26.47 -15.23
N PRO A 517 -37.12 -26.94 -14.99
CA PRO A 517 -38.43 -26.31 -15.18
C PRO A 517 -39.02 -25.77 -13.87
#